data_AF-A0AA38UPJ8-F1
#
_entry.id   AF-A0AA38UPJ8-F1
#
_cell.length_a   1.000
_cell.length_b   1.000
_cell.length_c   1.000
_cell.angle_alpha   90.00
_cell.angle_beta   90.00
_cell.angle_gamma   90.00
#
_symmetry.space_group_name_H-M   'P 1'
#
loop_
_entity.id
_entity.type
_entity.pdbx_description
1 polymer ?
#
loop_
_entity_poly.entity_id
_entity_poly.type
_entity_poly.pdbx_seq_one_letter_code
_entity_poly.pdbx_strand_id
1 'polypeptide(L)'
;MRVPALRITNAEGEERIVEDNTEKEQIFRSAFFPPPPDTPNVPTDPRYPQPKWVFAPPTDRQILQAIRHLKNGKATRTGTIPNDAFKAVSNLVVPYLGPIYRATFTLAIYPEDWSKTETIILKKPSKPDYRDTNAWRPITLSNGHGRLLNSVVAEEITKRAELLGLLPAMQFG
;
A
#
# COMPACT_ATOMS: atom_id res chain seq x y z
N MET A 1 -17.22 5.05 -16.28
CA MET A 1 -16.83 6.47 -16.38
C MET A 1 -15.57 6.54 -17.24
N ARG A 2 -15.55 7.32 -18.33
CA ARG A 2 -14.39 7.41 -19.25
C ARG A 2 -13.48 8.58 -18.82
N VAL A 3 -12.16 8.39 -18.87
CA VAL A 3 -11.19 9.48 -18.71
C VAL A 3 -11.26 10.37 -19.96
N PRO A 4 -11.50 11.69 -19.84
CA PRO A 4 -11.48 12.62 -20.97
C PRO A 4 -10.09 12.67 -21.61
N ALA A 5 -9.93 13.41 -22.71
CA ALA A 5 -8.60 13.71 -23.22
C ALA A 5 -7.76 14.40 -22.13
N LEU A 6 -6.47 14.09 -22.04
CA LEU A 6 -5.56 14.77 -21.13
C LEU A 6 -4.84 15.90 -21.86
N ARG A 7 -4.60 17.01 -21.17
CA ARG A 7 -3.77 18.11 -21.64
C ARG A 7 -2.44 18.02 -20.93
N ILE A 8 -1.36 17.87 -21.70
CA ILE A 8 0.00 17.86 -21.19
C ILE A 8 0.76 19.05 -21.79
N THR A 9 1.65 19.61 -21.00
CA THR A 9 2.58 20.66 -21.44
C THR A 9 3.97 20.05 -21.42
N ASN A 10 4.69 20.11 -22.55
CA ASN A 10 6.07 19.63 -22.61
C ASN A 10 7.04 20.62 -21.93
N ALA A 11 8.33 20.25 -21.85
CA ALA A 11 9.36 21.11 -21.27
C ALA A 11 9.56 22.45 -22.01
N GLU A 12 9.16 22.51 -23.28
CA GLU A 12 9.25 23.67 -24.17
C GLU A 12 8.00 24.57 -24.08
N GLY A 13 7.00 24.19 -23.27
CA GLY A 13 5.76 24.93 -23.07
C GLY A 13 4.67 24.64 -24.10
N GLU A 14 4.91 23.73 -25.04
CA GLU A 14 3.91 23.33 -26.04
C GLU A 14 2.87 22.39 -25.45
N GLU A 15 1.62 22.60 -25.88
CA GLU A 15 0.50 21.82 -25.40
C GLU A 15 0.16 20.69 -26.35
N ARG A 16 -0.03 19.51 -25.77
CA ARG A 16 -0.48 18.33 -26.49
C ARG A 16 -1.73 17.76 -25.84
N ILE A 17 -2.70 17.41 -26.67
CA ILE A 17 -3.92 16.72 -26.26
C ILE A 17 -3.75 15.23 -26.51
N VAL A 18 -4.05 14.42 -25.50
CA VAL A 18 -3.85 12.97 -25.51
C VAL A 18 -5.18 12.26 -25.32
N GLU A 19 -5.59 11.49 -26.32
CA GLU A 19 -6.87 10.77 -26.32
C GLU A 19 -6.73 9.26 -26.11
N ASP A 20 -5.61 8.67 -26.53
CA ASP A 20 -5.34 7.24 -26.42
C ASP A 20 -5.20 6.79 -24.95
N ASN A 21 -5.78 5.63 -24.63
CA ASN A 21 -5.78 5.14 -23.25
C ASN A 21 -4.42 4.64 -22.79
N THR A 22 -3.61 4.06 -23.69
CA THR A 22 -2.25 3.60 -23.35
C THR A 22 -1.37 4.78 -23.02
N GLU A 23 -1.48 5.86 -23.81
CA GLU A 23 -0.72 7.09 -23.54
C GLU A 23 -1.20 7.79 -22.26
N LYS A 24 -2.51 7.83 -22.00
CA LYS A 24 -3.06 8.33 -20.73
C LYS A 24 -2.57 7.53 -19.53
N GLU A 25 -2.53 6.20 -19.64
CA GLU A 25 -1.98 5.33 -18.59
C GLU A 25 -0.54 5.71 -18.28
N GLN A 26 0.30 5.85 -19.31
CA GLN A 26 1.70 6.21 -19.14
C GLN A 26 1.88 7.59 -18.49
N ILE A 27 1.06 8.57 -18.89
CA ILE A 27 1.05 9.91 -18.29
C ILE A 27 0.72 9.83 -16.79
N PHE A 28 -0.33 9.10 -16.42
CA PHE A 28 -0.68 8.93 -15.01
C PHE A 28 0.37 8.15 -14.23
N ARG A 29 0.98 7.12 -14.84
CA ARG A 29 2.04 6.35 -14.23
C ARG A 29 3.23 7.23 -13.87
N SER A 30 3.71 8.03 -14.82
CA SER A 30 4.80 8.97 -14.59
C SER A 30 4.44 10.05 -13.55
N ALA A 31 3.20 10.55 -13.57
CA ALA A 31 2.76 11.59 -12.64
C ALA A 31 2.59 11.09 -11.20
N PHE A 32 2.13 9.85 -11.00
CA PHE A 32 1.85 9.30 -9.67
C PHE A 32 2.97 8.46 -9.07
N PHE A 33 3.87 7.94 -9.90
CA PHE A 33 4.98 7.07 -9.49
C PHE A 33 6.30 7.59 -10.08
N PRO A 34 6.76 8.77 -9.65
CA PRO A 34 8.05 9.30 -10.10
C PRO A 34 9.18 8.33 -9.71
N PRO A 35 10.26 8.28 -10.50
CA PRO A 35 11.42 7.48 -10.14
C PRO A 35 12.02 7.96 -8.80
N PRO A 36 12.71 7.07 -8.07
CA PRO A 36 13.46 7.49 -6.89
C PRO A 36 14.53 8.53 -7.29
N PRO A 37 14.93 9.42 -6.36
CA PRO A 37 15.99 10.38 -6.63
C PRO A 37 17.31 9.66 -6.95
N ASP A 38 18.11 10.26 -7.83
CA ASP A 38 19.41 9.69 -8.27
C ASP A 38 20.40 9.52 -7.11
N THR A 39 20.29 10.37 -6.09
CA THR A 39 21.15 10.34 -4.90
C THR A 39 20.38 9.86 -3.68
N PRO A 40 20.81 8.76 -3.02
CA PRO A 40 20.19 8.30 -1.79
C PRO A 40 20.48 9.28 -0.65
N ASN A 41 19.47 9.61 0.14
CA ASN A 41 19.61 10.47 1.33
C ASN A 41 20.09 9.69 2.57
N VAL A 42 20.65 8.50 2.38
CA VAL A 42 21.18 7.66 3.46
C VAL A 42 22.69 7.85 3.52
N PRO A 43 23.26 8.20 4.69
CA PRO A 43 24.71 8.30 4.85
C PRO A 43 25.40 6.98 4.45
N THR A 44 26.63 7.06 3.95
CA THR A 44 27.42 5.89 3.54
C THR A 44 27.80 4.96 4.71
N ASP A 45 27.90 5.51 5.92
CA ASP A 45 28.15 4.76 7.18
C ASP A 45 27.12 5.17 8.24
N PRO A 46 25.86 4.69 8.15
CA PRO A 46 24.84 5.07 9.10
C PRO A 46 25.06 4.35 10.43
N ARG A 47 25.28 5.12 11.50
CA ARG A 47 25.36 4.59 12.87
C ARG A 47 23.97 4.56 13.51
N TYR A 48 23.37 3.38 13.57
CA TYR A 48 22.08 3.18 14.24
C TYR A 48 22.26 2.90 15.73
N PRO A 49 21.35 3.38 16.60
CA PRO A 49 21.33 2.98 18.00
C PRO A 49 21.00 1.49 18.15
N GLN A 50 21.27 0.93 19.33
CA GLN A 50 20.89 -0.44 19.63
C GLN A 50 19.37 -0.65 19.47
N PRO A 51 18.92 -1.77 18.87
CA PRO A 51 17.51 -2.06 18.71
C PRO A 51 16.78 -2.05 20.05
N LYS A 52 15.67 -1.30 20.15
CA LYS A 52 14.83 -1.29 21.37
C LYS A 52 13.92 -2.52 21.50
N TRP A 53 13.76 -3.30 20.42
CA TRP A 53 13.01 -4.56 20.44
C TRP A 53 13.54 -5.53 19.38
N VAL A 54 13.26 -6.82 19.57
CA VAL A 54 13.54 -7.88 18.59
C VAL A 54 12.24 -8.30 17.94
N PHE A 55 12.19 -8.27 16.61
CA PHE A 55 11.01 -8.69 15.87
C PHE A 55 10.71 -10.19 16.09
N ALA A 56 9.43 -10.53 16.26
CA ALA A 56 8.94 -11.89 16.32
C ALA A 56 7.87 -12.10 15.23
N PRO A 57 7.88 -13.24 14.51
CA PRO A 57 6.84 -13.55 13.53
C PRO A 57 5.43 -13.56 14.15
N PRO A 58 4.39 -13.28 13.33
CA PRO A 58 3.03 -13.11 13.83
C PRO A 58 2.46 -14.37 14.47
N THR A 59 1.80 -14.19 15.61
CA THR A 59 1.01 -15.22 16.30
C THR A 59 -0.39 -15.32 15.72
N ASP A 60 -1.01 -16.49 15.85
CA ASP A 60 -2.39 -16.73 15.41
C ASP A 60 -3.38 -15.77 16.10
N ARG A 61 -3.10 -15.41 17.37
CA ARG A 61 -3.87 -14.41 18.11
C ARG A 61 -3.80 -13.02 17.47
N GLN A 62 -2.60 -12.58 17.06
CA GLN A 62 -2.43 -11.30 16.36
C GLN A 62 -3.13 -11.30 15.00
N ILE A 63 -3.08 -12.42 14.27
CA ILE A 63 -3.77 -12.57 12.98
C ILE A 63 -5.30 -12.50 13.18
N LEU A 64 -5.83 -13.22 14.17
CA LEU A 64 -7.25 -13.18 14.49
C LEU A 64 -7.72 -11.77 14.90
N GLN A 65 -6.90 -11.07 15.70
CA GLN A 65 -7.16 -9.68 16.09
C GLN A 65 -7.18 -8.75 14.88
N ALA A 66 -6.20 -8.86 13.98
CA ALA A 66 -6.16 -8.07 12.75
C ALA A 66 -7.38 -8.32 11.87
N ILE A 67 -7.82 -9.58 11.72
CA ILE A 67 -9.05 -9.91 10.98
C ILE A 67 -10.27 -9.21 11.59
N ARG A 68 -10.40 -9.19 12.93
CA ARG A 68 -11.52 -8.51 13.61
C ARG A 68 -11.53 -7.00 13.34
N HIS A 69 -10.34 -6.39 13.22
CA HIS A 69 -10.18 -4.97 12.91
C HIS A 69 -10.38 -4.62 11.43
N LEU A 70 -10.47 -5.60 10.53
CA LEU A 70 -10.77 -5.34 9.12
C LEU A 70 -12.14 -4.68 8.97
N LYS A 71 -12.18 -3.59 8.19
CA LYS A 71 -13.43 -2.91 7.81
C LYS A 71 -14.12 -3.68 6.69
N ASN A 72 -15.40 -3.98 6.88
CA ASN A 72 -16.26 -4.62 5.88
C ASN A 72 -16.41 -3.73 4.63
N GLY A 73 -16.60 -4.34 3.46
CA GLY A 73 -16.81 -3.63 2.19
C GLY A 73 -15.59 -2.85 1.70
N LYS A 74 -14.41 -3.03 2.31
CA LYS A 74 -13.16 -2.45 1.78
C LYS A 74 -12.70 -3.27 0.58
N ALA A 75 -12.53 -2.59 -0.55
CA ALA A 75 -11.96 -3.18 -1.74
C ALA A 75 -10.55 -3.75 -1.49
N THR A 76 -10.29 -4.89 -2.10
CA THR A 76 -8.99 -5.53 -2.31
C THR A 76 -8.73 -5.62 -3.80
N ARG A 77 -7.52 -6.01 -4.21
CA ARG A 77 -7.22 -6.26 -5.63
C ARG A 77 -8.22 -7.26 -6.21
N THR A 78 -8.66 -7.04 -7.43
CA THR A 78 -9.59 -7.91 -8.14
C THR A 78 -9.12 -9.37 -8.11
N GLY A 79 -10.04 -10.30 -7.82
CA GLY A 79 -9.73 -11.74 -7.73
C GLY A 79 -9.04 -12.20 -6.45
N THR A 80 -8.84 -11.32 -5.45
CA THR A 80 -8.26 -11.70 -4.15
C THR A 80 -9.31 -11.73 -3.03
N ILE A 81 -9.00 -12.40 -1.92
CA ILE A 81 -9.93 -12.61 -0.81
C ILE A 81 -10.34 -11.26 -0.19
N PRO A 82 -11.65 -10.93 -0.11
CA PRO A 82 -12.13 -9.70 0.51
C PRO A 82 -12.10 -9.80 2.04
N ASN A 83 -12.11 -8.64 2.70
CA ASN A 83 -12.13 -8.55 4.17
C ASN A 83 -13.31 -9.31 4.79
N ASP A 84 -14.49 -9.22 4.17
CA ASP A 84 -15.71 -9.85 4.65
C ASP A 84 -15.57 -11.39 4.71
N ALA A 85 -14.89 -11.98 3.73
CA ALA A 85 -14.62 -13.42 3.72
C ALA A 85 -13.68 -13.82 4.86
N PHE A 86 -12.56 -13.11 5.06
CA PHE A 86 -11.67 -13.38 6.19
C PHE A 86 -12.39 -13.32 7.53
N LYS A 87 -13.28 -12.34 7.73
CA LYS A 87 -14.05 -12.20 8.97
C LYS A 87 -15.02 -13.36 9.16
N ALA A 88 -15.74 -13.74 8.11
CA ALA A 88 -16.73 -14.82 8.15
C ALA A 88 -16.12 -16.17 8.54
N VAL A 89 -14.91 -16.48 8.08
CA VAL A 89 -14.27 -17.80 8.29
C VAL A 89 -13.05 -17.76 9.22
N SER A 90 -12.82 -16.66 9.93
CA SER A 90 -11.60 -16.40 10.71
C SER A 90 -11.18 -17.55 11.63
N ASN A 91 -12.10 -18.08 12.43
CA ASN A 91 -11.82 -19.19 13.36
C ASN A 91 -11.37 -20.49 12.65
N LEU A 92 -11.81 -20.69 11.41
CA LEU A 92 -11.46 -21.87 10.61
C LEU A 92 -10.12 -21.70 9.90
N VAL A 93 -9.84 -20.50 9.37
CA VAL A 93 -8.66 -20.28 8.50
C VAL A 93 -7.41 -19.87 9.25
N VAL A 94 -7.52 -19.22 10.41
CA VAL A 94 -6.35 -18.73 11.17
C VAL A 94 -5.31 -19.81 11.48
N PRO A 95 -5.69 -21.05 11.90
CA PRO A 95 -4.71 -22.12 12.12
C PRO A 95 -3.86 -22.47 10.88
N TYR A 96 -4.37 -22.21 9.68
CA TYR A 96 -3.65 -22.43 8.42
C TYR A 96 -2.90 -21.17 7.96
N LEU A 97 -3.48 -19.98 8.18
CA LEU A 97 -2.81 -18.71 7.85
C LEU A 97 -1.57 -18.48 8.70
N GLY A 98 -1.59 -18.88 9.98
CA GLY A 98 -0.48 -18.71 10.92
C GLY A 98 0.86 -19.25 10.37
N PRO A 99 0.95 -20.55 10.07
CA PRO A 99 2.17 -21.14 9.48
C PRO A 99 2.59 -20.45 8.18
N ILE A 100 1.65 -20.14 7.28
CA ILE A 100 1.94 -19.47 6.00
C ILE A 100 2.54 -18.08 6.22
N TYR A 101 1.95 -17.29 7.11
CA TYR A 101 2.43 -15.93 7.39
C TYR A 101 3.77 -15.93 8.11
N ARG A 102 4.00 -16.84 9.06
CA ARG A 102 5.32 -16.98 9.69
C ARG A 102 6.39 -17.42 8.71
N ALA A 103 6.05 -18.30 7.76
CA ALA A 103 6.97 -18.75 6.73
C ALA A 103 7.56 -17.58 5.91
N THR A 104 6.80 -16.49 5.73
CA THR A 104 7.31 -15.30 5.01
C THR A 104 8.52 -14.66 5.67
N PHE A 105 8.64 -14.78 7.00
CA PHE A 105 9.78 -14.28 7.76
C PHE A 105 10.84 -15.35 7.96
N THR A 106 10.44 -16.58 8.32
CA THR A 106 11.41 -17.64 8.64
C THR A 106 12.14 -18.16 7.41
N LEU A 107 11.51 -18.10 6.23
CA LEU A 107 12.12 -18.47 4.95
C LEU A 107 12.58 -17.26 4.14
N ALA A 108 12.27 -16.03 4.59
CA ALA A 108 12.49 -14.79 3.85
C ALA A 108 11.85 -14.80 2.44
N ILE A 109 10.69 -15.45 2.28
CA ILE A 109 9.96 -15.55 1.02
C ILE A 109 8.63 -14.78 1.13
N TYR A 110 8.48 -13.72 0.36
CA TYR A 110 7.20 -13.05 0.20
C TYR A 110 6.57 -13.46 -1.14
N PRO A 111 5.36 -14.06 -1.17
CA PRO A 111 4.74 -14.47 -2.43
C PRO A 111 4.60 -13.31 -3.40
N GLU A 112 5.07 -13.50 -4.64
CA GLU A 112 5.07 -12.44 -5.67
C GLU A 112 3.66 -11.89 -5.93
N ASP A 113 2.64 -12.74 -5.89
CA ASP A 113 1.27 -12.29 -6.10
C ASP A 113 0.74 -11.40 -4.95
N TRP A 114 1.35 -11.46 -3.77
CA TRP A 114 0.99 -10.60 -2.64
C TRP A 114 1.63 -9.22 -2.72
N SER A 115 2.68 -9.04 -3.54
CA SER A 115 3.32 -7.73 -3.77
C SER A 115 2.68 -6.99 -4.94
N LYS A 116 1.95 -7.71 -5.81
CA LYS A 116 1.16 -7.11 -6.89
C LYS A 116 0.02 -6.26 -6.34
N THR A 117 -0.12 -5.07 -6.91
CA THR A 117 -1.20 -4.14 -6.61
C THR A 117 -1.92 -3.72 -7.89
N GLU A 118 -3.17 -3.29 -7.75
CA GLU A 118 -3.96 -2.71 -8.83
C GLU A 118 -4.23 -1.25 -8.50
N THR A 119 -3.82 -0.33 -9.37
CA THR A 119 -4.03 1.10 -9.15
C THR A 119 -5.21 1.58 -9.98
N ILE A 120 -6.26 2.05 -9.30
CA ILE A 120 -7.42 2.66 -9.91
C ILE A 120 -7.27 4.18 -9.83
N ILE A 121 -7.58 4.88 -10.91
CA ILE A 121 -7.48 6.33 -10.99
C ILE A 121 -8.87 6.94 -10.77
N LEU A 122 -9.00 7.75 -9.73
CA LEU A 122 -10.26 8.39 -9.35
C LEU A 122 -10.21 9.90 -9.56
N LYS A 123 -11.34 10.47 -9.98
CA LYS A 123 -11.56 11.91 -10.00
C LYS A 123 -11.46 12.48 -8.59
N LYS A 124 -10.64 13.51 -8.38
CA LYS A 124 -10.73 14.33 -7.17
C LYS A 124 -11.98 15.19 -7.27
N PRO A 125 -12.85 15.21 -6.25
CA PRO A 125 -14.05 16.05 -6.28
C PRO A 125 -13.68 17.54 -6.44
N SER A 126 -14.59 18.29 -7.04
CA SER A 126 -14.51 19.77 -7.13
C SER A 126 -13.32 20.32 -7.90
N LYS A 127 -12.73 19.55 -8.83
CA LYS A 127 -11.71 20.06 -9.75
C LYS A 127 -12.34 20.70 -11.00
N PRO A 128 -11.85 21.88 -11.43
CA PRO A 128 -12.47 22.65 -12.51
C PRO A 128 -12.21 22.05 -13.90
N ASP A 129 -11.08 21.38 -14.09
CA ASP A 129 -10.72 20.73 -15.35
C ASP A 129 -10.14 19.34 -15.10
N TYR A 130 -10.75 18.31 -15.69
CA TYR A 130 -10.30 16.91 -15.59
C TYR A 130 -9.38 16.49 -16.73
N ARG A 131 -9.01 17.42 -17.61
CA ARG A 131 -7.93 17.24 -18.59
C ARG A 131 -6.55 17.36 -17.94
N ASP A 132 -6.45 17.99 -16.77
CA ASP A 132 -5.26 18.05 -15.92
C ASP A 132 -5.10 16.77 -15.08
N THR A 133 -3.92 16.15 -15.10
CA THR A 133 -3.59 14.97 -14.30
C THR A 133 -3.71 15.22 -12.79
N ASN A 134 -3.46 16.46 -12.34
CA ASN A 134 -3.59 16.85 -10.94
C ASN A 134 -5.04 16.82 -10.45
N ALA A 135 -6.03 16.75 -11.35
CA ALA A 135 -7.43 16.58 -11.01
C ALA A 135 -7.80 15.12 -10.64
N TRP A 136 -6.83 14.21 -10.67
CA TRP A 136 -7.02 12.79 -10.40
C TRP A 136 -6.16 12.35 -9.21
N ARG A 137 -6.54 11.23 -8.59
CA ARG A 137 -5.77 10.58 -7.53
C ARG A 137 -5.70 9.07 -7.78
N PRO A 138 -4.53 8.45 -7.56
CA PRO A 138 -4.41 7.00 -7.57
C PRO A 138 -4.99 6.43 -6.27
N ILE A 139 -5.69 5.30 -6.36
CA ILE A 139 -6.03 4.43 -5.24
C ILE A 139 -5.45 3.06 -5.53
N THR A 140 -4.51 2.63 -4.69
CA THR A 140 -3.85 1.32 -4.82
C THR A 140 -4.60 0.26 -4.02
N LEU A 141 -5.00 -0.81 -4.70
CA LEU A 141 -5.64 -1.99 -4.13
C LEU A 141 -4.61 -3.11 -4.00
N SER A 142 -4.39 -3.57 -2.76
CA SER A 142 -3.46 -4.66 -2.47
C SER A 142 -4.15 -6.03 -2.47
N ASN A 143 -3.36 -7.08 -2.62
CA ASN A 143 -3.80 -8.45 -2.42
C ASN A 143 -4.38 -8.66 -1.01
N GLY A 144 -5.50 -9.38 -0.89
CA GLY A 144 -6.14 -9.67 0.40
C GLY A 144 -5.22 -10.30 1.46
N HIS A 145 -4.39 -11.28 1.08
CA HIS A 145 -3.45 -11.89 2.02
C HIS A 145 -2.32 -10.95 2.40
N GLY A 146 -1.70 -10.30 1.41
CA GLY A 146 -0.63 -9.33 1.65
C GLY A 146 -1.09 -8.19 2.55
N ARG A 147 -2.30 -7.68 2.32
CA ARG A 147 -2.93 -6.65 3.16
C ARG A 147 -3.13 -7.14 4.59
N LEU A 148 -3.67 -8.34 4.79
CA LEU A 148 -3.90 -8.87 6.13
C LEU A 148 -2.57 -9.07 6.86
N LEU A 149 -1.57 -9.70 6.24
CA LEU A 149 -0.24 -9.86 6.83
C LEU A 149 0.38 -8.50 7.19
N ASN A 150 0.37 -7.54 6.25
CA ASN A 150 0.92 -6.20 6.47
C ASN A 150 0.19 -5.46 7.60
N SER A 151 -1.12 -5.65 7.76
CA SER A 151 -1.85 -5.05 8.89
C SER A 151 -1.40 -5.61 10.25
N VAL A 152 -1.09 -6.92 10.32
CA VAL A 152 -0.59 -7.54 11.56
C VAL A 152 0.79 -6.97 11.91
N VAL A 153 1.67 -6.87 10.92
CA VAL A 153 3.02 -6.33 11.10
C VAL A 153 2.99 -4.86 11.46
N ALA A 154 2.15 -4.06 10.77
CA ALA A 154 1.99 -2.64 11.05
C ALA A 154 1.48 -2.41 12.48
N GLU A 155 0.48 -3.18 12.94
CA GLU A 155 -0.04 -3.05 14.31
C GLU A 155 1.05 -3.34 15.35
N GLU A 156 1.89 -4.37 15.16
CA GLU A 156 3.00 -4.66 16.06
C GLU A 156 4.07 -3.55 16.03
N ILE A 157 4.48 -3.08 14.85
CA ILE A 157 5.50 -2.02 14.73
C ILE A 157 4.99 -0.73 15.36
N THR A 158 3.78 -0.30 15.05
CA THR A 158 3.18 0.91 15.62
C THR A 158 3.10 0.81 17.14
N LYS A 159 2.60 -0.30 17.67
CA LYS A 159 2.52 -0.54 19.11
C LYS A 159 3.89 -0.47 19.79
N ARG A 160 4.91 -1.10 19.20
CA ARG A 160 6.29 -1.04 19.74
C ARG A 160 6.86 0.36 19.67
N ALA A 161 6.62 1.06 18.57
CA ALA A 161 7.09 2.43 18.38
C ALA A 161 6.51 3.39 19.44
N GLU A 162 5.23 3.26 19.73
CA GLU A 162 4.55 4.04 20.77
C GLU A 162 5.07 3.68 22.18
N LEU A 163 5.05 2.39 22.54
CA LEU A 163 5.44 1.94 23.88
C LEU A 163 6.90 2.23 24.23
N LEU A 164 7.78 2.29 23.22
CA LEU A 164 9.21 2.52 23.39
C LEU A 164 9.63 3.97 23.11
N GLY A 165 8.66 4.88 22.91
CA GLY A 165 8.91 6.30 22.64
C GLY A 165 9.80 6.52 21.42
N LEU A 166 9.57 5.76 20.34
CA LEU A 166 10.30 5.87 19.08
C LEU A 166 9.70 6.92 18.14
N LEU A 167 8.47 7.36 18.41
CA LEU A 167 7.80 8.42 17.66
C LEU A 167 7.98 9.77 18.36
N PRO A 168 8.20 10.86 17.61
CA PRO A 168 8.16 12.21 18.16
C PRO A 168 6.80 12.53 18.78
N ALA A 169 6.78 13.29 19.88
CA ALA A 169 5.55 13.67 20.58
C ALA A 169 4.54 14.47 19.72
N MET A 170 5.02 15.08 18.63
CA MET A 170 4.23 15.93 17.73
C MET A 170 3.84 15.24 16.41
N GLN A 171 3.95 13.91 16.34
CA GLN A 171 3.54 13.14 15.15
C GLN A 171 2.10 12.63 15.32
N PHE A 172 1.18 13.11 14.47
CA PHE A 172 -0.27 12.87 14.60
C PHE A 172 -0.90 12.10 13.43
N GLY A 173 -0.14 11.76 12.39
CA GLY A 173 -0.64 11.09 11.19
C GLY A 173 0.47 10.62 10.27
#